data_AF-A0A5J4LM87-F1
#
_entry.id   AF-A0A5J4LM87-F1
#
_cell.length_a   1.000
_cell.length_b   1.000
_cell.length_c   1.000
_cell.angle_alpha   90.00
_cell.angle_beta   90.00
_cell.angle_gamma   90.00
#
_symmetry.space_group_name_H-M   'P 1'
#
loop_
_entity.id
_entity.type
_entity.pdbx_description
1 polymer ?
#
loop_
_entity_poly.entity_id
_entity_poly.type
_entity_poly.pdbx_seq_one_letter_code
_entity_poly.pdbx_strand_id
1 'polypeptide(L)' 'MSVQTSIIRERPNRDFCLKKRGEGSQRVQAVMAPVRRQVGVLWALLRDNRVFTPELQVVHAA' A
#
# COMPACT_ATOMS: atom_id res chain seq x y z
N MET A 1 -6.47 -15.87 -12.13
CA MET A 1 -5.78 -16.79 -11.21
C MET A 1 -4.29 -16.74 -11.50
N SER A 2 -3.58 -15.78 -10.89
CA SER A 2 -2.11 -15.66 -10.91
C SER A 2 -1.77 -15.02 -9.56
N VAL A 3 -0.99 -15.59 -8.64
CA VAL A 3 0.39 -16.06 -8.79
C VAL A 3 0.63 -17.22 -7.80
N GLN A 4 0.57 -18.44 -8.32
CA GLN A 4 1.22 -19.63 -7.75
C GLN A 4 2.53 -19.82 -8.51
N THR A 5 3.57 -19.02 -8.27
CA THR A 5 4.90 -19.27 -8.88
C THR A 5 6.10 -18.95 -7.98
N SER A 6 5.92 -18.83 -6.66
CA SER A 6 7.06 -18.72 -5.73
C SER A 6 7.54 -20.07 -5.16
N ILE A 7 6.94 -21.20 -5.57
CA ILE A 7 7.20 -22.53 -4.97
C ILE A 7 8.36 -23.29 -5.66
N ILE A 8 8.82 -22.88 -6.84
CA ILE A 8 9.66 -23.75 -7.71
C ILE A 8 11.17 -23.41 -7.68
N ARG A 9 11.60 -22.35 -6.99
CA ARG A 9 13.04 -22.15 -6.76
C ARG A 9 13.35 -22.40 -5.31
N GLU A 10 14.13 -23.45 -5.09
CA GLU A 10 14.95 -23.66 -3.90
C GLU A 10 15.82 -22.42 -3.68
N ARG A 11 15.23 -21.43 -3.01
CA ARG A 11 15.94 -20.41 -2.27
C ARG A 11 15.69 -20.72 -0.81
N PRO A 12 16.74 -20.72 0.01
CA PRO A 12 16.61 -21.13 1.38
C PRO A 12 15.59 -20.23 2.05
N ASN A 13 14.87 -20.83 3.00
CA ASN A 13 14.26 -20.12 4.10
C ASN A 13 12.77 -19.75 3.87
N ARG A 14 11.90 -20.76 3.79
CA ARG A 14 10.48 -20.60 4.16
C ARG A 14 10.36 -19.99 5.55
N ASP A 15 11.28 -20.32 6.46
CA ASP A 15 11.40 -19.70 7.77
C ASP A 15 11.85 -18.23 7.70
N PHE A 16 12.49 -17.74 6.62
CA PHE A 16 12.77 -16.32 6.41
C PHE A 16 11.49 -15.58 6.09
N CYS A 17 10.68 -16.12 5.19
CA CYS A 17 9.39 -15.54 4.87
C CYS A 17 8.43 -15.58 6.07
N LEU A 18 8.45 -16.65 6.87
CA LEU A 18 7.64 -16.76 8.09
C LEU A 18 8.18 -15.87 9.22
N LYS A 19 9.50 -15.79 9.43
CA LYS A 19 10.18 -14.88 10.36
C LYS A 19 9.87 -13.41 10.02
N LYS A 20 9.92 -13.04 8.74
CA LYS A 20 9.52 -11.71 8.25
C LYS A 20 8.04 -11.39 8.48
N ARG A 21 7.15 -12.39 8.53
CA ARG A 21 5.72 -12.20 8.88
C ARG A 21 5.48 -12.08 10.39
N GLY A 22 6.30 -12.73 11.21
CA GLY A 22 6.27 -12.61 12.68
C GLY A 22 6.90 -11.32 13.22
N GLU A 23 7.79 -10.67 12.46
CA GLU A 23 8.48 -9.41 12.80
C GLU A 23 7.55 -8.16 12.93
N GLY A 24 6.22 -8.29 12.92
CA GLY A 24 5.31 -7.18 13.28
C GLY A 24 5.32 -5.97 12.33
N SER A 25 5.87 -6.11 11.13
CA SER A 25 5.97 -5.03 10.13
C SER A 25 4.62 -4.53 9.60
N GLN A 26 3.51 -5.19 9.95
CA GLN A 26 2.16 -4.77 9.59
C GLN A 26 1.84 -3.37 10.13
N ARG A 27 2.28 -3.04 11.36
CA ARG A 27 1.99 -1.71 11.94
C ARG A 27 2.74 -0.60 11.19
N VAL A 28 4.01 -0.82 10.88
CA VAL A 28 4.81 0.15 10.10
C VAL A 28 4.31 0.25 8.66
N GLN A 29 3.96 -0.87 8.03
CA GLN A 29 3.38 -0.87 6.68
C GLN A 29 2.00 -0.21 6.65
N ALA A 30 1.18 -0.40 7.69
CA ALA A 30 -0.12 0.26 7.82
C ALA A 30 0.00 1.78 7.99
N VAL A 31 1.09 2.29 8.58
CA VAL A 31 1.38 3.74 8.65
C VAL A 31 1.99 4.26 7.34
N MET A 32 2.83 3.47 6.68
CA MET A 32 3.48 3.88 5.43
C MET A 32 2.53 3.84 4.22
N ALA A 33 1.54 2.94 4.23
CA ALA A 33 0.55 2.82 3.16
C ALA A 33 -0.25 4.12 2.91
N PRO A 34 -0.83 4.79 3.92
CA PRO A 34 -1.53 6.06 3.72
C PRO A 34 -0.58 7.19 3.30
N VAL A 35 0.64 7.25 3.86
CA VAL A 35 1.64 8.26 3.46
C VAL A 35 1.99 8.12 1.98
N ARG A 36 2.20 6.90 1.47
CA ARG A 36 2.47 6.67 0.04
C ARG A 36 1.31 7.09 -0.85
N ARG A 37 0.06 6.86 -0.41
CA ARG A 37 -1.14 7.32 -1.13
C ARG A 37 -1.21 8.85 -1.18
N GLN A 38 -0.94 9.53 -0.06
CA GLN A 38 -0.93 10.99 0.02
C GLN A 38 0.17 11.61 -0.85
N VAL A 39 1.38 11.05 -0.85
CA VAL A 39 2.49 11.52 -1.70
C VAL A 39 2.14 11.38 -3.18
N GLY A 40 1.47 10.29 -3.59
CA GLY A 40 0.99 10.13 -4.96
C GLY A 40 -0.02 11.20 -5.37
N VAL A 41 -0.98 11.53 -4.50
CA VAL A 41 -1.95 12.62 -4.74
C VAL A 41 -1.25 13.97 -4.83
N LEU A 42 -0.33 14.27 -3.92
CA LEU A 42 0.45 15.51 -3.96
C LEU A 42 1.24 15.63 -5.28
N TRP A 43 1.85 14.54 -5.73
CA TRP A 43 2.61 14.53 -6.98
C TRP A 43 1.69 14.74 -8.19
N ALA A 44 0.49 14.16 -8.21
CA ALA A 44 -0.50 14.39 -9.25
C ALA A 44 -0.96 15.86 -9.30
N LEU A 45 -1.23 16.47 -8.13
CA LEU A 45 -1.64 17.87 -8.04
C LEU A 45 -0.55 18.84 -8.53
N LEU A 46 0.69 18.61 -8.10
CA LEU A 46 1.85 19.38 -8.56
C LEU A 46 2.07 19.22 -10.06
N ARG A 47 1.89 18.01 -10.59
CA ARG A 47 2.00 17.73 -12.03
C ARG A 47 0.93 18.45 -12.85
N ASP A 48 -0.31 18.44 -12.37
CA ASP A 48 -1.46 19.00 -13.10
C ASP A 48 -1.64 20.51 -12.82
N ASN A 49 -0.81 21.10 -11.96
CA ASN A 49 -0.92 22.47 -11.46
C ASN A 49 -2.33 22.81 -10.97
N ARG A 50 -2.98 21.85 -10.30
CA ARG A 50 -4.36 21.95 -9.82
C ARG A 50 -4.39 22.06 -8.30
N VAL A 51 -5.31 22.86 -7.80
CA VAL A 51 -5.58 22.98 -6.36
C VAL A 51 -6.37 21.76 -5.89
N PHE A 52 -6.01 21.22 -4.73
CA PHE A 52 -6.77 20.15 -4.10
C PHE A 52 -8.18 20.63 -3.74
N THR A 53 -9.20 20.04 -4.36
CA THR A 53 -10.59 20.24 -3.96
C THR A 53 -11.03 18.96 -3.25
N PRO A 54 -11.20 18.98 -1.91
CA PRO A 54 -11.85 17.87 -1.23
C PRO A 54 -13.28 17.82 -1.74
N GLU A 55 -13.59 16.83 -2.57
CA GLU A 55 -14.97 16.56 -2.94
C GLU A 55 -15.67 16.12 -1.66
N LEU A 56 -16.38 17.05 -1.03
CA LEU A 56 -17.23 16.77 0.13
C LEU A 56 -18.38 15.91 -0.41
N GLN A 57 -18.13 14.61 -0.55
CA GLN A 57 -19.17 13.63 -0.80
C GLN A 57 -19.99 13.54 0.50
N VAL A 58 -20.93 14.48 0.66
CA VAL A 58 -22.07 14.30 1.56
C VAL A 58 -22.83 13.11 0.98
N VAL A 59 -22.48 11.92 1.44
CA VAL A 59 -23.25 10.72 1.16
C VAL A 59 -24.62 11.00 1.74
N HIS A 60 -25.57 11.31 0.86
CA HIS A 60 -26.96 11.48 1.19
C HIS A 60 -27.44 10.12 1.70
N ALA A 61 -27.40 9.94 3.03
CA ALA A 61 -28.08 8.84 3.68
C ALA A 61 -29.58 9.14 3.57
N ALA A 62 -30.23 8.48 2.62
CA ALA A 62 -31.69 8.40 2.50
C ALA A 62 -32.16 7.06 3.09
#